data_AF-A0A961EM62-F1
#
_entry.id   AF-A0A961EM62-F1
#
_cell.length_a   1.000
_cell.length_b   1.000
_cell.length_c   1.000
_cell.angle_alpha   90.00
_cell.angle_beta   90.00
_cell.angle_gamma   90.00
#
_symmetry.space_group_name_H-M   'P 1'
#
loop_
_entity.id
_entity.type
_entity.pdbx_description
1 polymer ?
#
loop_
_entity_poly.entity_id
_entity_poly.type
_entity_poly.pdbx_seq_one_letter_code
_entity_poly.pdbx_strand_id
1 'polypeptide(L)'
;RLHVIVGDSNLSETTTLLKVGSCDLILRMIEEGATLRDLTLDNAIRAIRDISSDLTGRRTVKLANGRQLSALDLQSEFFNKATEFAASKGYDDPVTTRVLDLWRRTLEAVESGDHSGIDTEIDWAIKHKLLSAYAAKHGLDWSHPRLAQLDLAYHDIDPDRGLFNVLQRRGLAARVVDGARVEAAKDDPPQTTRAKLRGEFIKVAKEHRRDYTVDWVHLKLNDQAQRTVLCKDPFLAKDHRVERLIQGMTTGAIPQP
;
A
#
# COMPACT_ATOMS: atom_id res chain seq x y z
N ARG A 1 -2.48 15.89 6.59
CA ARG A 1 -1.94 14.54 6.30
C ARG A 1 -2.76 13.54 7.10
N LEU A 2 -3.58 12.72 6.43
CA LEU A 2 -4.27 11.61 7.06
C LEU A 2 -3.26 10.50 7.39
N HIS A 3 -3.33 9.91 8.58
CA HIS A 3 -2.45 8.82 9.01
C HIS A 3 -3.30 7.63 9.44
N VAL A 4 -3.11 6.49 8.78
CA VAL A 4 -3.93 5.28 8.96
C VAL A 4 -3.02 4.15 9.39
N ILE A 5 -3.40 3.44 10.47
CA ILE A 5 -2.57 2.42 11.12
C ILE A 5 -3.21 1.02 11.15
N VAL A 6 -4.40 0.87 10.58
CA VAL A 6 -5.21 -0.36 10.69
C VAL A 6 -4.79 -1.45 9.69
N GLY A 7 -3.98 -1.11 8.69
CA GLY A 7 -3.62 -2.04 7.61
C GLY A 7 -2.43 -2.92 7.96
N ASP A 8 -2.52 -4.19 7.59
CA ASP A 8 -1.39 -5.13 7.65
C ASP A 8 -0.27 -4.74 6.69
N SER A 9 0.93 -5.27 6.97
CA SER A 9 2.02 -5.31 6.00
C SER A 9 1.73 -6.40 4.97
N ASN A 10 1.81 -6.04 3.69
CA ASN A 10 1.49 -6.93 2.58
C ASN A 10 2.74 -7.27 1.78
N LEU A 11 2.85 -8.52 1.37
CA LEU A 11 3.89 -8.97 0.43
C LEU A 11 3.36 -8.97 -0.99
N SER A 12 2.09 -9.35 -1.15
CA SER A 12 1.42 -9.31 -2.44
C SER A 12 1.27 -7.86 -2.94
N GLU A 13 1.86 -7.62 -4.11
CA GLU A 13 1.75 -6.35 -4.84
C GLU A 13 0.28 -6.02 -5.16
N THR A 14 -0.51 -7.04 -5.53
CA THR A 14 -1.94 -6.89 -5.83
C THR A 14 -2.77 -6.64 -4.58
N THR A 15 -2.39 -7.20 -3.41
CA THR A 15 -3.05 -6.84 -2.15
C THR A 15 -2.76 -5.39 -1.78
N THR A 16 -1.52 -4.94 -1.95
CA THR A 16 -1.14 -3.53 -1.74
C THR A 16 -1.90 -2.61 -2.69
N LEU A 17 -2.04 -3.00 -3.96
CA LEU A 17 -2.82 -2.28 -4.96
C LEU A 17 -4.28 -2.11 -4.52
N LEU A 18 -4.95 -3.21 -4.12
CA LEU A 18 -6.34 -3.13 -3.65
C LEU A 18 -6.44 -2.26 -2.39
N LYS A 19 -5.58 -2.49 -1.39
CA LYS A 19 -5.58 -1.75 -0.12
C LYS A 19 -5.48 -0.24 -0.33
N VAL A 20 -4.50 0.21 -1.12
CA VAL A 20 -4.27 1.64 -1.35
C VAL A 20 -5.29 2.21 -2.34
N GLY A 21 -5.58 1.51 -3.43
CA GLY A 21 -6.49 1.98 -4.47
C GLY A 21 -7.95 2.11 -4.00
N SER A 22 -8.46 1.13 -3.25
CA SER A 22 -9.81 1.23 -2.67
C SER A 22 -9.93 2.41 -1.70
N CYS A 23 -8.91 2.61 -0.85
CA CYS A 23 -8.87 3.75 0.07
C CYS A 23 -8.80 5.08 -0.69
N ASP A 24 -7.98 5.19 -1.74
CA ASP A 24 -7.88 6.38 -2.59
C ASP A 24 -9.23 6.75 -3.23
N LEU A 25 -9.96 5.77 -3.76
CA LEU A 25 -11.30 6.00 -4.32
C LEU A 25 -12.29 6.55 -3.28
N ILE A 26 -12.30 5.98 -2.07
CA ILE A 26 -13.16 6.47 -0.98
C ILE A 26 -12.77 7.89 -0.55
N LEU A 27 -11.47 8.20 -0.50
CA LEU A 27 -11.01 9.55 -0.17
C LEU A 27 -11.44 10.58 -1.22
N ARG A 28 -11.27 10.27 -2.51
CA ARG A 28 -11.74 11.13 -3.61
C ARG A 28 -13.25 11.37 -3.54
N MET A 29 -14.03 10.33 -3.25
CA MET A 29 -15.47 10.45 -3.05
C MET A 29 -15.81 11.45 -1.93
N ILE A 30 -15.12 11.36 -0.79
CA ILE A 30 -15.33 12.27 0.34
C ILE A 30 -14.94 13.71 -0.04
N GLU A 31 -13.79 13.89 -0.70
CA GLU A 31 -13.30 15.20 -1.13
C GLU A 31 -14.22 15.88 -2.15
N GLU A 32 -14.84 15.09 -3.03
CA GLU A 32 -15.81 15.56 -4.02
C GLU A 32 -17.25 15.67 -3.48
N GLY A 33 -17.45 15.42 -2.19
CA GLY A 33 -18.76 15.58 -1.53
C GLY A 33 -19.79 14.54 -1.92
N ALA A 34 -19.36 13.33 -2.32
CA ALA A 34 -20.28 12.24 -2.62
C ALA A 34 -21.07 11.83 -1.37
N THR A 35 -22.38 11.61 -1.54
CA THR A 35 -23.24 11.18 -0.44
C THR A 35 -22.98 9.71 -0.11
N LEU A 36 -22.39 9.47 1.05
CA LEU A 36 -22.19 8.13 1.62
C LEU A 36 -23.26 7.85 2.68
N ARG A 37 -23.70 6.59 2.78
CA ARG A 37 -24.56 6.17 3.89
C ARG A 37 -23.78 6.26 5.20
N ASP A 38 -24.47 6.64 6.27
CA ASP A 38 -23.87 6.57 7.60
C ASP A 38 -23.76 5.10 8.06
N LEU A 39 -22.53 4.59 7.99
CA LEU A 39 -22.14 3.25 8.40
C LEU A 39 -21.31 3.28 9.70
N THR A 40 -21.45 4.32 10.51
CA THR A 40 -20.72 4.44 11.78
C THR A 40 -20.98 3.22 12.67
N LEU A 41 -19.90 2.57 13.10
CA LEU A 41 -19.94 1.38 13.96
C LEU A 41 -20.25 1.79 15.41
N ASP A 42 -21.07 1.02 16.11
CA ASP A 42 -21.37 1.19 17.55
C ASP A 42 -20.10 1.05 18.40
N ASN A 43 -19.24 0.09 18.04
CA ASN A 43 -17.93 -0.12 18.66
C ASN A 43 -16.93 -0.69 17.65
N ALA A 44 -16.10 0.19 17.07
CA ALA A 44 -15.12 -0.18 16.05
C ALA A 44 -14.06 -1.21 16.54
N ILE A 45 -13.64 -1.12 17.81
CA ILE A 45 -12.60 -2.01 18.40
C ILE A 45 -13.14 -3.43 18.62
N ARG A 46 -14.44 -3.56 18.91
CA ARG A 46 -15.08 -4.87 18.95
C ARG A 46 -15.28 -5.42 17.53
N ALA A 47 -15.83 -4.59 16.64
CA ALA A 47 -16.11 -4.98 15.25
C ALA A 47 -14.87 -5.52 14.53
N ILE A 48 -13.70 -4.87 14.65
CA ILE A 48 -12.49 -5.32 13.95
C ILE A 48 -12.05 -6.74 14.36
N ARG A 49 -12.14 -7.09 15.65
CA ARG A 49 -11.81 -8.44 16.14
C ARG A 49 -12.83 -9.45 15.66
N ASP A 50 -14.10 -9.06 15.69
CA ASP A 50 -15.19 -9.94 15.28
C ASP A 50 -15.11 -10.29 13.80
N ILE A 51 -14.80 -9.30 12.96
CA ILE A 51 -14.60 -9.45 11.51
C ILE A 51 -13.34 -10.25 11.20
N SER A 52 -12.22 -9.97 11.86
CA SER A 52 -10.93 -10.64 11.58
C SER A 52 -10.97 -12.16 11.76
N SER A 53 -11.83 -12.67 12.66
CA SER A 53 -11.97 -14.11 12.93
C SER A 53 -12.91 -14.85 11.97
N ASP A 54 -13.69 -14.13 11.16
CA ASP A 54 -14.73 -14.72 10.30
C ASP A 54 -14.35 -14.58 8.82
N LEU A 55 -13.80 -15.66 8.26
CA LEU A 55 -13.46 -15.73 6.83
C LEU A 55 -14.69 -15.71 5.91
N THR A 56 -15.90 -15.96 6.42
CA THR A 56 -17.12 -15.89 5.60
C THR A 56 -17.58 -14.45 5.39
N GLY A 57 -17.11 -13.51 6.22
CA GLY A 57 -17.52 -12.11 6.22
C GLY A 57 -19.01 -11.89 6.54
N ARG A 58 -19.72 -12.92 7.02
CA ARG A 58 -21.18 -12.90 7.29
C ARG A 58 -21.52 -12.48 8.71
N ARG A 59 -20.57 -12.53 9.63
CA ARG A 59 -20.76 -12.10 11.02
C ARG A 59 -21.14 -10.63 11.06
N THR A 60 -22.30 -10.35 11.66
CA THR A 60 -22.84 -9.00 11.73
C THR A 60 -22.22 -8.19 12.86
N VAL A 61 -21.99 -6.91 12.59
CA VAL A 61 -21.56 -5.89 13.56
C VAL A 61 -22.65 -4.82 13.69
N LYS A 62 -22.77 -4.26 14.90
CA LYS A 62 -23.77 -3.25 15.22
C LYS A 62 -23.31 -1.86 14.80
N LEU A 63 -24.19 -1.11 14.14
CA LEU A 63 -24.01 0.30 13.80
C LEU A 63 -24.55 1.20 14.92
N ALA A 64 -24.09 2.45 14.96
CA ALA A 64 -24.54 3.46 15.93
C ALA A 64 -26.05 3.72 15.86
N ASN A 65 -26.65 3.58 14.68
CA ASN A 65 -28.10 3.69 14.46
C ASN A 65 -28.90 2.42 14.85
N GLY A 66 -28.25 1.41 15.44
CA GLY A 66 -28.87 0.17 15.90
C GLY A 66 -29.05 -0.92 14.83
N ARG A 67 -28.84 -0.61 13.54
CA ARG A 67 -28.82 -1.64 12.48
C ARG A 67 -27.64 -2.60 12.68
N GLN A 68 -27.77 -3.79 12.13
CA GLN A 68 -26.69 -4.78 12.08
C GLN A 68 -26.39 -5.10 10.63
N LEU A 69 -25.11 -5.07 10.26
CA LEU A 69 -24.63 -5.38 8.91
C LEU A 69 -23.40 -6.28 9.03
N SER A 70 -23.24 -7.20 8.09
CA SER A 70 -22.03 -8.03 7.97
C SER A 70 -20.85 -7.24 7.38
N ALA A 71 -19.64 -7.79 7.49
CA ALA A 71 -18.47 -7.19 6.83
C ALA A 71 -18.65 -7.13 5.30
N LEU A 72 -19.26 -8.18 4.73
CA LEU A 72 -19.65 -8.22 3.32
C LEU A 72 -20.64 -7.11 2.97
N ASP A 73 -21.70 -6.92 3.77
CA ASP A 73 -22.68 -5.86 3.50
C ASP A 73 -22.05 -4.47 3.49
N LEU A 74 -21.14 -4.21 4.45
CA LEU A 74 -20.42 -2.94 4.56
C LEU A 74 -19.52 -2.71 3.36
N GLN A 75 -18.71 -3.71 2.99
CA GLN A 75 -17.79 -3.59 1.86
C GLN A 75 -18.53 -3.49 0.52
N SER A 76 -19.63 -4.23 0.34
CA SER A 76 -20.46 -4.13 -0.85
C SER A 76 -21.09 -2.74 -1.01
N GLU A 77 -21.47 -2.07 0.08
CA GLU A 77 -21.96 -0.69 0.02
C GLU A 77 -20.87 0.27 -0.50
N PHE A 78 -19.66 0.20 0.08
CA PHE A 78 -18.53 1.01 -0.35
C PHE A 78 -18.11 0.70 -1.79
N PHE A 79 -18.05 -0.57 -2.18
CA PHE A 79 -17.69 -1.00 -3.53
C PHE A 79 -18.68 -0.48 -4.57
N ASN A 80 -19.99 -0.62 -4.32
CA ASN A 80 -21.03 -0.15 -5.23
C ASN A 80 -20.93 1.37 -5.40
N LYS A 81 -20.76 2.11 -4.30
CA LYS A 81 -20.60 3.57 -4.35
C LYS A 81 -19.32 4.00 -5.06
N ALA A 82 -18.20 3.32 -4.83
CA ALA A 82 -16.94 3.59 -5.51
C ALA A 82 -17.04 3.31 -7.02
N THR A 83 -17.74 2.25 -7.41
CA THR A 83 -17.96 1.90 -8.83
C THR A 83 -18.85 2.93 -9.53
N GLU A 84 -19.97 3.31 -8.92
CA GLU A 84 -20.85 4.37 -9.42
C GLU A 84 -20.10 5.71 -9.57
N PHE A 85 -19.31 6.06 -8.56
CA PHE A 85 -18.52 7.28 -8.56
C PHE A 85 -17.46 7.28 -9.67
N ALA A 86 -16.66 6.22 -9.78
CA ALA A 86 -15.64 6.08 -10.82
C ALA A 86 -16.26 6.19 -12.23
N ALA A 87 -17.39 5.51 -12.46
CA ALA A 87 -18.13 5.63 -13.73
C ALA A 87 -18.61 7.07 -13.99
N SER A 88 -19.17 7.73 -12.98
CA SER A 88 -19.67 9.11 -13.12
C SER A 88 -18.58 10.15 -13.43
N LYS A 89 -17.35 9.89 -12.95
CA LYS A 89 -16.19 10.77 -13.13
C LYS A 89 -15.33 10.40 -14.34
N GLY A 90 -15.63 9.29 -15.01
CA GLY A 90 -14.82 8.77 -16.10
C GLY A 90 -13.44 8.31 -15.63
N TYR A 91 -13.33 7.73 -14.43
CA TYR A 91 -12.10 7.12 -13.94
C TYR A 91 -11.96 5.71 -14.53
N ASP A 92 -11.52 5.66 -15.79
CA ASP A 92 -11.30 4.45 -16.58
C ASP A 92 -9.80 4.13 -16.79
N ASP A 93 -8.93 4.77 -15.99
CA ASP A 93 -7.50 4.50 -16.06
C ASP A 93 -7.20 3.04 -15.64
N PRO A 94 -6.15 2.41 -16.20
CA PRO A 94 -5.86 0.99 -15.97
C PRO A 94 -5.69 0.59 -14.50
N VAL A 95 -5.23 1.51 -13.64
CA VAL A 95 -5.05 1.23 -12.22
C VAL A 95 -6.41 1.18 -11.54
N THR A 96 -7.27 2.19 -11.77
CA THR A 96 -8.63 2.21 -11.20
C THR A 96 -9.45 1.01 -11.66
N THR A 97 -9.42 0.67 -12.96
CA THR A 97 -10.12 -0.52 -13.47
C THR A 97 -9.65 -1.80 -12.80
N ARG A 98 -8.34 -1.97 -12.62
CA ARG A 98 -7.77 -3.16 -11.97
C ARG A 98 -8.13 -3.23 -10.48
N VAL A 99 -8.16 -2.10 -9.79
CA VAL A 99 -8.57 -2.01 -8.37
C VAL A 99 -10.03 -2.43 -8.22
N LEU A 100 -10.94 -1.88 -9.03
CA LEU A 100 -12.36 -2.20 -8.96
C LEU A 100 -12.63 -3.67 -9.32
N ASP A 101 -11.96 -4.22 -10.34
CA ASP A 101 -12.07 -5.64 -10.68
C ASP A 101 -11.61 -6.55 -9.54
N LEU A 102 -10.43 -6.29 -8.98
CA LEU A 102 -9.90 -7.10 -7.87
C LEU A 102 -10.76 -6.96 -6.60
N TRP A 103 -11.31 -5.77 -6.32
CA TRP A 103 -12.24 -5.56 -5.22
C TRP A 103 -13.50 -6.41 -5.41
N ARG A 104 -14.13 -6.35 -6.58
CA ARG A 104 -15.31 -7.15 -6.93
C ARG A 104 -15.06 -8.65 -6.75
N ARG A 105 -13.99 -9.18 -7.38
CA ARG A 105 -13.63 -10.59 -7.28
C ARG A 105 -13.34 -11.02 -5.84
N THR A 106 -12.77 -10.14 -5.03
CA THR A 106 -12.53 -10.42 -3.61
C THR A 106 -13.85 -10.53 -2.83
N LEU A 107 -14.83 -9.67 -3.09
CA LEU A 107 -16.16 -9.77 -2.45
C LEU A 107 -16.89 -11.04 -2.89
N GLU A 108 -16.89 -11.34 -4.18
CA GLU A 108 -17.51 -12.55 -4.74
C GLU A 108 -16.87 -13.84 -4.17
N ALA A 109 -15.54 -13.85 -4.03
CA ALA A 109 -14.81 -14.96 -3.44
C ALA A 109 -15.17 -15.20 -1.96
N VAL A 110 -15.23 -14.13 -1.16
CA VAL A 110 -15.61 -14.22 0.26
C VAL A 110 -17.08 -14.63 0.40
N GLU A 111 -17.97 -14.10 -0.44
CA GLU A 111 -19.40 -14.42 -0.40
C GLU A 111 -19.68 -15.89 -0.76
N SER A 112 -19.04 -16.38 -1.82
CA SER A 112 -19.19 -17.78 -2.29
C SER A 112 -18.45 -18.79 -1.43
N GLY A 113 -17.41 -18.37 -0.70
CA GLY A 113 -16.48 -19.25 0.00
C GLY A 113 -15.47 -19.94 -0.92
N ASP A 114 -15.49 -19.66 -2.22
CA ASP A 114 -14.48 -20.12 -3.17
C ASP A 114 -13.43 -19.02 -3.40
N HIS A 115 -12.28 -19.18 -2.76
CA HIS A 115 -11.17 -18.22 -2.85
C HIS A 115 -10.27 -18.44 -4.07
N SER A 116 -10.55 -19.43 -4.93
CA SER A 116 -9.69 -19.76 -6.07
C SER A 116 -9.46 -18.60 -7.03
N GLY A 117 -10.46 -17.73 -7.20
CA GLY A 117 -10.39 -16.54 -8.05
C GLY A 117 -9.48 -15.42 -7.52
N ILE A 118 -8.96 -15.53 -6.29
CA ILE A 118 -8.08 -14.53 -5.65
C ILE A 118 -6.83 -15.15 -5.00
N ASP A 119 -6.64 -16.47 -5.10
CA ASP A 119 -5.62 -17.23 -4.36
C ASP A 119 -4.17 -17.03 -4.84
N THR A 120 -3.99 -16.15 -5.83
CA THR A 120 -2.68 -15.66 -6.28
C THR A 120 -2.51 -14.15 -6.06
N GLU A 121 -3.55 -13.43 -5.63
CA GLU A 121 -3.56 -11.97 -5.59
C GLU A 121 -3.76 -11.40 -4.18
N ILE A 122 -4.48 -12.10 -3.30
CA ILE A 122 -4.81 -11.63 -1.96
C ILE A 122 -3.99 -12.39 -0.91
N ASP A 123 -3.15 -11.69 -0.13
CA ASP A 123 -2.18 -12.31 0.80
C ASP A 123 -2.78 -13.38 1.71
N TRP A 124 -3.93 -13.09 2.34
CA TRP A 124 -4.57 -14.06 3.23
C TRP A 124 -5.08 -15.28 2.47
N ALA A 125 -5.55 -15.13 1.21
CA ALA A 125 -6.02 -16.22 0.38
C ALA A 125 -4.86 -17.09 -0.13
N ILE A 126 -3.77 -16.45 -0.58
CA ILE A 126 -2.51 -17.12 -0.96
C ILE A 126 -2.00 -17.98 0.22
N LYS A 127 -1.89 -17.36 1.39
CA LYS A 127 -1.43 -18.01 2.61
C LYS A 127 -2.38 -19.12 3.05
N HIS A 128 -3.68 -18.89 3.02
CA HIS A 128 -4.68 -19.89 3.38
C HIS A 128 -4.57 -21.13 2.48
N LYS A 129 -4.45 -20.95 1.16
CA LYS A 129 -4.23 -22.04 0.20
C LYS A 129 -2.97 -22.83 0.52
N LEU A 130 -1.86 -22.13 0.74
CA LEU A 130 -0.57 -22.74 1.08
C LEU A 130 -0.64 -23.57 2.37
N LEU A 131 -1.15 -22.99 3.45
CA LEU A 131 -1.22 -23.64 4.75
C LEU A 131 -2.22 -24.80 4.74
N SER A 132 -3.37 -24.64 4.10
CA SER A 132 -4.37 -25.71 3.96
C SER A 132 -3.81 -26.90 3.19
N ALA A 133 -3.13 -26.66 2.06
CA ALA A 133 -2.51 -27.72 1.27
C ALA A 133 -1.40 -28.44 2.06
N TYR A 134 -0.59 -27.70 2.82
CA TYR A 134 0.45 -28.28 3.66
C TYR A 134 -0.15 -29.12 4.80
N ALA A 135 -1.17 -28.59 5.49
CA ALA A 135 -1.86 -29.28 6.57
C ALA A 135 -2.48 -30.60 6.07
N ALA A 136 -3.23 -30.56 4.97
CA ALA A 136 -3.84 -31.75 4.38
C ALA A 136 -2.81 -32.80 3.95
N LYS A 137 -1.71 -32.37 3.31
CA LYS A 137 -0.64 -33.27 2.86
C LYS A 137 0.05 -34.00 4.03
N HIS A 138 0.16 -33.34 5.18
CA HIS A 138 0.91 -33.84 6.33
C HIS A 138 0.00 -34.30 7.50
N GLY A 139 -1.32 -34.28 7.33
CA GLY A 139 -2.28 -34.64 8.38
C GLY A 139 -2.17 -33.75 9.63
N LEU A 140 -1.89 -32.46 9.46
CA LEU A 140 -1.69 -31.53 10.57
C LEU A 140 -2.98 -30.79 10.92
N ASP A 141 -3.21 -30.59 12.22
CA ASP A 141 -4.22 -29.67 12.72
C ASP A 141 -3.78 -28.20 12.58
N TRP A 142 -4.73 -27.27 12.50
CA TRP A 142 -4.47 -25.83 12.39
C TRP A 142 -3.66 -25.24 13.56
N SER A 143 -3.76 -25.84 14.74
CA SER A 143 -2.97 -25.45 15.92
C SER A 143 -1.53 -25.95 15.90
N HIS A 144 -1.15 -26.76 14.91
CA HIS A 144 0.17 -27.39 14.87
C HIS A 144 1.28 -26.32 14.71
N PRO A 145 2.35 -26.33 15.54
CA PRO A 145 3.40 -25.29 15.51
C PRO A 145 4.08 -25.11 14.15
N ARG A 146 4.12 -26.16 13.33
CA ARG A 146 4.64 -26.08 11.95
C ARG A 146 3.85 -25.12 11.07
N LEU A 147 2.53 -25.01 11.22
CA LEU A 147 1.73 -24.06 10.44
C LEU A 147 1.99 -22.62 10.87
N ALA A 148 2.15 -22.38 12.18
CA ALA A 148 2.56 -21.07 12.71
C ALA A 148 3.97 -20.67 12.20
N GLN A 149 4.90 -21.63 12.11
CA GLN A 149 6.21 -21.37 11.53
C GLN A 149 6.12 -21.00 10.04
N LEU A 150 5.26 -21.67 9.26
CA LEU A 150 5.05 -21.35 7.84
C LEU A 150 4.35 -20.01 7.65
N ASP A 151 3.39 -19.67 8.52
CA ASP A 151 2.74 -18.36 8.55
C ASP A 151 3.76 -17.24 8.77
N LEU A 152 4.70 -17.42 9.71
CA LEU A 152 5.80 -16.47 9.90
C LEU A 152 6.75 -16.43 8.70
N ALA A 153 7.15 -17.60 8.18
CA ALA A 153 8.08 -17.71 7.06
C ALA A 153 7.52 -17.16 5.73
N TYR A 154 6.19 -17.06 5.61
CA TYR A 154 5.52 -16.33 4.52
C TYR A 154 6.09 -14.93 4.37
N HIS A 155 6.32 -14.24 5.50
CA HIS A 155 6.75 -12.85 5.60
C HIS A 155 8.25 -12.63 5.65
N ASP A 156 9.06 -13.67 5.44
CA ASP A 156 10.50 -13.50 5.28
C ASP A 156 10.81 -12.81 3.94
N ILE A 157 11.47 -11.65 4.02
CA ILE A 157 11.78 -10.79 2.87
C ILE A 157 13.02 -11.24 2.09
N ASP A 158 13.75 -12.23 2.60
CA ASP A 158 14.90 -12.80 1.91
C ASP A 158 14.47 -13.31 0.51
N PRO A 159 15.11 -12.83 -0.57
CA PRO A 159 14.71 -13.16 -1.93
C PRO A 159 14.73 -14.66 -2.22
N ASP A 160 15.67 -15.41 -1.64
CA ASP A 160 15.91 -16.80 -2.01
C ASP A 160 15.07 -17.77 -1.17
N ARG A 161 14.94 -17.52 0.14
CA ARG A 161 14.24 -18.44 1.06
C ARG A 161 12.82 -17.99 1.45
N GLY A 162 12.49 -16.70 1.30
CA GLY A 162 11.19 -16.15 1.66
C GLY A 162 10.06 -16.90 0.98
N LEU A 163 9.09 -17.42 1.76
CA LEU A 163 8.11 -18.36 1.21
C LEU A 163 7.19 -17.68 0.19
N PHE A 164 6.82 -16.41 0.39
CA PHE A 164 6.12 -15.63 -0.64
C PHE A 164 6.96 -15.44 -1.91
N ASN A 165 8.24 -15.11 -1.78
CA ASN A 165 9.14 -14.93 -2.92
C ASN A 165 9.27 -16.24 -3.74
N VAL A 166 9.32 -17.38 -3.07
CA VAL A 166 9.30 -18.71 -3.71
C VAL A 166 7.99 -18.95 -4.47
N LEU A 167 6.84 -18.61 -3.89
CA LEU A 167 5.53 -18.73 -4.55
C LEU A 167 5.46 -17.83 -5.79
N GLN A 168 5.92 -16.59 -5.67
CA GLN A 168 5.92 -15.62 -6.77
C GLN A 168 6.80 -16.09 -7.94
N ARG A 169 8.00 -16.62 -7.67
CA ARG A 169 8.88 -17.22 -8.72
C ARG A 169 8.25 -18.41 -9.44
N ARG A 170 7.36 -19.15 -8.76
CA ARG A 170 6.62 -20.29 -9.34
C ARG A 170 5.33 -19.87 -10.04
N GLY A 171 5.05 -18.57 -10.15
CA GLY A 171 3.80 -18.06 -10.73
C GLY A 171 2.56 -18.31 -9.86
N LEU A 172 2.75 -18.59 -8.57
CA LEU A 172 1.67 -18.81 -7.60
C LEU A 172 1.31 -17.55 -6.81
N ALA A 173 1.95 -16.43 -7.11
CA ALA A 173 1.57 -15.10 -6.64
C ALA A 173 1.73 -14.10 -7.79
N ALA A 174 0.71 -13.29 -8.01
CA ALA A 174 0.65 -12.32 -9.10
C ALA A 174 1.59 -11.14 -8.87
N ARG A 175 1.96 -10.48 -9.97
CA ARG A 175 2.73 -9.23 -9.97
C ARG A 175 1.90 -8.08 -10.54
N VAL A 176 2.19 -6.88 -10.05
CA VAL A 176 1.69 -5.61 -10.58
C VAL A 176 2.80 -4.88 -11.33
N VAL A 177 4.02 -4.92 -10.80
CA VAL A 177 5.18 -4.22 -11.36
C VAL A 177 6.24 -5.20 -11.83
N ASP A 178 7.00 -4.77 -12.83
CA ASP A 178 8.15 -5.52 -13.33
C ASP A 178 9.32 -5.46 -12.33
N GLY A 179 10.13 -6.53 -12.30
CA GLY A 179 11.29 -6.63 -11.42
C GLY A 179 12.34 -5.55 -11.67
N ALA A 180 12.60 -5.17 -12.92
CA ALA A 180 13.57 -4.12 -13.24
C ALA A 180 13.12 -2.75 -12.70
N ARG A 181 11.80 -2.49 -12.67
CA ARG A 181 11.25 -1.26 -12.08
C ARG A 181 11.42 -1.24 -10.57
N VAL A 182 11.27 -2.38 -9.90
CA VAL A 182 11.52 -2.50 -8.46
C VAL A 182 13.00 -2.26 -8.13
N GLU A 183 13.91 -2.84 -8.91
CA GLU A 183 15.35 -2.63 -8.73
C GLU A 183 15.75 -1.18 -8.96
N ALA A 184 15.29 -0.54 -10.04
CA ALA A 184 15.57 0.87 -10.30
C ALA A 184 15.07 1.79 -9.17
N ALA A 185 13.90 1.49 -8.59
CA ALA A 185 13.31 2.29 -7.52
C ALA A 185 14.10 2.28 -6.20
N LYS A 186 15.12 1.41 -6.05
CA LYS A 186 16.03 1.42 -4.89
C LYS A 186 16.92 2.66 -4.88
N ASP A 187 17.36 3.10 -6.06
CA ASP A 187 18.30 4.21 -6.24
C ASP A 187 17.63 5.45 -6.83
N ASP A 188 16.55 5.27 -7.61
CA ASP A 188 15.85 6.35 -8.28
C ASP A 188 14.55 6.75 -7.54
N PRO A 189 14.46 7.98 -6.99
CA PRO A 189 13.24 8.44 -6.34
C PRO A 189 12.10 8.69 -7.36
N PRO A 190 10.84 8.80 -6.90
CA PRO A 190 9.73 9.22 -7.76
C PRO A 190 9.98 10.59 -8.42
N GLN A 191 9.95 10.62 -9.74
CA GLN A 191 10.30 11.79 -10.56
C GLN A 191 9.23 12.88 -10.62
N THR A 192 8.06 12.64 -10.03
CA THR A 192 6.88 13.50 -10.08
C THR A 192 6.61 14.23 -8.76
N THR A 193 7.45 14.05 -7.73
CA THR A 193 7.24 14.65 -6.40
C THR A 193 8.53 15.27 -5.89
N ARG A 194 8.46 15.98 -4.76
CA ARG A 194 9.64 16.52 -4.06
C ARG A 194 10.67 15.47 -3.65
N ALA A 195 10.34 14.18 -3.69
CA ALA A 195 11.31 13.10 -3.47
C ALA A 195 12.44 13.14 -4.51
N LYS A 196 12.15 13.57 -5.73
CA LYS A 196 13.16 13.82 -6.78
C LYS A 196 14.22 14.82 -6.30
N LEU A 197 13.78 16.00 -5.87
CA LEU A 197 14.65 17.07 -5.36
C LEU A 197 15.54 16.58 -4.22
N ARG A 198 14.95 15.81 -3.30
CA ARG A 198 15.68 15.22 -2.17
C ARG A 198 16.74 14.23 -2.63
N GLY A 199 16.40 13.32 -3.55
CA GLY A 199 17.33 12.30 -4.02
C GLY A 199 18.48 12.89 -4.83
N GLU A 200 18.22 13.85 -5.72
CA GLU A 200 19.25 14.57 -6.48
C GLU A 200 20.21 15.31 -5.56
N PHE A 201 19.69 16.01 -4.55
CA PHE A 201 20.51 16.69 -3.54
C PHE A 201 21.41 15.71 -2.78
N ILE A 202 20.85 14.61 -2.27
CA ILE A 202 21.61 13.58 -1.54
C ILE A 202 22.70 12.97 -2.41
N LYS A 203 22.37 12.64 -3.67
CA LYS A 203 23.31 12.05 -4.63
C LYS A 203 24.52 12.95 -4.84
N VAL A 204 24.30 14.22 -5.18
CA VAL A 204 25.38 15.18 -5.45
C VAL A 204 26.20 15.47 -4.19
N ALA A 205 25.54 15.60 -3.03
CA ALA A 205 26.22 15.82 -1.76
C ALA A 205 27.16 14.66 -1.39
N LYS A 206 26.72 13.41 -1.61
CA LYS A 206 27.56 12.21 -1.41
C LYS A 206 28.73 12.15 -2.39
N GLU A 207 28.48 12.38 -3.68
CA GLU A 207 29.53 12.39 -4.72
C GLU A 207 30.65 13.39 -4.40
N HIS A 208 30.29 14.56 -3.85
CA HIS A 208 31.24 15.62 -3.49
C HIS A 208 31.67 15.60 -2.01
N ARG A 209 31.33 14.55 -1.26
CA ARG A 209 31.66 14.37 0.18
C ARG A 209 31.32 15.59 1.03
N ARG A 210 30.15 16.18 0.81
CA ARG A 210 29.64 17.33 1.60
C ARG A 210 28.86 16.83 2.81
N ASP A 211 29.02 17.52 3.93
CA ASP A 211 28.17 17.30 5.09
C ASP A 211 26.79 17.93 4.89
N TYR A 212 25.74 17.16 5.13
CA TYR A 212 24.37 17.60 4.93
C TYR A 212 23.40 17.03 5.97
N THR A 213 22.25 17.67 6.09
CA THR A 213 21.11 17.20 6.90
C THR A 213 19.84 17.35 6.09
N VAL A 214 19.03 16.30 6.04
CA VAL A 214 17.83 16.25 5.19
C VAL A 214 16.68 15.65 5.98
N ASP A 215 15.49 16.23 5.81
CA ASP A 215 14.23 15.63 6.24
C ASP A 215 13.18 15.67 5.11
N TRP A 216 11.91 15.50 5.44
CA TRP A 216 10.82 15.54 4.46
C TRP A 216 10.69 16.87 3.71
N VAL A 217 11.03 17.99 4.35
CA VAL A 217 10.79 19.36 3.91
C VAL A 217 12.09 20.18 3.83
N HIS A 218 13.12 19.87 4.62
CA HIS A 218 14.37 20.62 4.65
C HIS A 218 15.50 19.88 3.94
N LEU A 219 16.22 20.62 3.09
CA LEU A 219 17.51 20.22 2.52
C LEU A 219 18.57 21.21 3.01
N LYS A 220 19.50 20.74 3.84
CA LYS A 220 20.51 21.59 4.47
C LYS A 220 21.92 21.11 4.13
N LEU A 221 22.77 22.03 3.71
CA LEU A 221 24.22 21.88 3.65
C LEU A 221 24.84 22.39 4.95
N ASN A 222 25.66 21.56 5.58
CA ASN A 222 26.32 21.87 6.85
C ASN A 222 27.70 22.51 6.62
N ASP A 223 27.77 23.50 5.73
CA ASP A 223 28.98 24.29 5.49
C ASP A 223 29.04 25.53 6.40
N GLN A 224 30.05 26.39 6.25
CA GLN A 224 30.15 27.63 7.04
C GLN A 224 28.92 28.54 6.90
N ALA A 225 28.22 28.49 5.75
CA ALA A 225 27.05 29.31 5.49
C ALA A 225 25.72 28.64 5.93
N GLN A 226 25.75 27.36 6.34
CA GLN A 226 24.60 26.58 6.83
C GLN A 226 23.36 26.69 5.91
N ARG A 227 23.58 26.63 4.59
CA ARG A 227 22.55 26.89 3.58
C ARG A 227 21.42 25.87 3.66
N THR A 228 20.17 26.35 3.73
CA THR A 228 18.97 25.52 3.86
C THR A 228 17.91 25.89 2.83
N VAL A 229 17.32 24.91 2.16
CA VAL A 229 16.18 25.07 1.25
C VAL A 229 14.98 24.30 1.79
N LEU A 230 13.80 24.91 1.67
CA LEU A 230 12.54 24.41 2.20
C LEU A 230 11.58 23.98 1.07
N CYS A 231 11.34 22.67 0.95
CA CYS A 231 10.48 22.00 -0.03
C CYS A 231 9.10 21.67 0.59
N LYS A 232 8.31 22.71 0.90
CA LYS A 232 6.97 22.60 1.52
C LYS A 232 5.96 21.89 0.64
N ASP A 233 5.95 22.18 -0.65
CA ASP A 233 5.02 21.59 -1.61
C ASP A 233 5.46 20.14 -1.95
N PRO A 234 4.63 19.12 -1.63
CA PRO A 234 4.96 17.73 -1.94
C PRO A 234 4.92 17.40 -3.44
N PHE A 235 4.21 18.19 -4.26
CA PHE A 235 3.98 17.94 -5.68
C PHE A 235 5.06 18.55 -6.58
N LEU A 236 5.87 19.48 -6.08
CA LEU A 236 6.95 20.07 -6.86
C LEU A 236 8.14 19.12 -6.97
N ALA A 237 8.42 18.68 -8.20
CA ALA A 237 9.60 17.90 -8.55
C ALA A 237 10.78 18.75 -9.09
N LYS A 238 10.57 20.07 -9.23
CA LYS A 238 11.57 21.04 -9.71
C LYS A 238 11.54 22.27 -8.82
N ASP A 239 12.71 22.75 -8.40
CA ASP A 239 12.85 23.96 -7.58
C ASP A 239 14.22 24.60 -7.82
N HIS A 240 14.21 25.79 -8.42
CA HIS A 240 15.43 26.55 -8.75
C HIS A 240 16.34 26.81 -7.54
N ARG A 241 15.80 26.86 -6.31
CA ARG A 241 16.60 27.04 -5.09
C ARG A 241 17.40 25.79 -4.77
N VAL A 242 16.81 24.61 -4.98
CA VAL A 242 17.50 23.32 -4.82
C VAL A 242 18.55 23.15 -5.91
N GLU A 243 18.23 23.51 -7.16
CA GLU A 243 19.19 23.48 -8.28
C GLU A 243 20.42 24.35 -8.01
N ARG A 244 20.22 25.59 -7.53
CA ARG A 244 21.33 26.46 -7.11
C ARG A 244 22.15 25.87 -5.97
N LEU A 245 21.48 25.28 -4.98
CA LEU A 245 22.14 24.62 -3.86
C LEU A 245 23.02 23.46 -4.33
N ILE A 246 22.52 22.66 -5.28
CA ILE A 246 23.22 21.55 -5.92
C ILE A 246 24.43 22.05 -6.72
N GLN A 247 24.24 23.05 -7.57
CA GLN A 247 25.32 23.64 -8.37
C GLN A 247 26.46 24.16 -7.48
N GLY A 248 26.13 24.78 -6.34
CA GLY A 248 27.10 25.24 -5.36
C GLY A 248 27.91 24.14 -4.65
N MET A 249 27.48 22.87 -4.72
CA MET A 249 28.27 21.75 -4.22
C MET A 249 29.34 21.32 -5.23
N THR A 250 28.98 21.33 -6.52
CA THR A 250 29.79 20.84 -7.63
C THR A 250 30.94 21.77 -7.99
N THR A 251 30.71 23.08 -8.02
CA THR A 251 31.72 24.06 -8.46
C THR A 251 32.77 24.38 -7.40
N GLY A 252 32.61 23.89 -6.16
CA GLY A 252 33.42 24.31 -5.02
C GLY A 252 33.26 25.79 -4.63
N ALA A 253 32.47 26.55 -5.40
CA ALA A 253 32.25 27.98 -5.26
C ALA A 253 30.82 28.26 -4.83
N ILE A 254 30.69 29.19 -3.88
CA ILE A 254 29.42 29.65 -3.32
C ILE A 254 28.65 30.42 -4.41
N PRO A 255 27.47 29.98 -4.87
CA PRO A 255 26.60 30.83 -5.66
C PRO A 255 26.09 31.94 -4.74
N GLN A 256 26.41 33.19 -5.08
CA GLN A 256 25.91 34.39 -4.40
C GLN A 256 24.37 34.48 -4.55
N PRO A 257 23.68 35.09 -3.56
CA PRO A 257 22.22 35.01 -3.40
C PRO A 257 21.39 35.50 -4.59
#